data_AF-A0A4Q5TF94-F1
#
_entry.id   AF-A0A4Q5TF94-F1
#
_cell.length_a   1.000
_cell.length_b   1.000
_cell.length_c   1.000
_cell.angle_alpha   90.00
_cell.angle_beta   90.00
_cell.angle_gamma   90.00
#
_symmetry.space_group_name_H-M   'P 1'
#
loop_
_entity.id
_entity.type
_entity.pdbx_description
1 polymer ?
#
loop_
_entity_poly.entity_id
_entity_poly.type
_entity_poly.pdbx_seq_one_letter_code
_entity_poly.pdbx_strand_id
1 'polypeptide(L)' 'VGVLVERYGLTVDAAFQVLVRHSQHHNVKLRDVARRLVEEGDLPDEGSWEA' A
#
# COMPACT_ATOMS: atom_id res chain seq x y z
N VAL A 1 3.84 -5.90 1.56
CA VAL A 1 3.58 -6.84 0.44
C VAL A 1 2.86 -8.10 0.88
N GLY A 2 3.32 -8.83 1.91
CA GLY A 2 2.64 -10.06 2.38
C GLY A 2 1.15 -9.90 2.67
N VAL A 3 0.74 -8.84 3.37
CA VAL A 3 -0.68 -8.50 3.61
C VAL A 3 -1.51 -8.45 2.33
N LEU A 4 -0.99 -7.85 1.25
CA LEU A 4 -1.69 -7.76 -0.03
C LEU A 4 -1.73 -9.09 -0.79
N VAL A 5 -0.65 -9.86 -0.70
CA VAL A 5 -0.58 -11.20 -1.29
C VAL A 5 -1.64 -12.10 -0.66
N GLU A 6 -1.74 -12.10 0.67
CA GLU A 6 -2.69 -12.91 1.42
C GLU A 6 -4.13 -12.45 1.20
N ARG A 7 -4.39 -11.14 1.29
CA ARG A 7 -5.76 -10.59 1.26
C ARG A 7 -6.35 -10.54 -0.16
N TYR A 8 -5.54 -10.25 -1.17
CA TYR A 8 -6.00 -10.03 -2.55
C TYR A 8 -5.51 -11.09 -3.54
N GLY A 9 -4.80 -12.13 -3.09
CA GLY A 9 -4.27 -13.18 -3.95
C GLY A 9 -3.22 -12.68 -4.96
N LEU A 10 -2.56 -11.56 -4.66
CA LEU A 10 -1.58 -10.95 -5.55
C LEU A 10 -0.25 -11.71 -5.54
N THR A 11 0.50 -11.65 -6.63
CA THR A 11 1.91 -12.01 -6.60
C THR A 11 2.70 -10.98 -5.80
N VAL A 12 3.90 -11.36 -5.35
CA VAL A 12 4.79 -10.44 -4.61
C VAL A 12 5.09 -9.19 -5.45
N ASP A 13 5.40 -9.36 -6.73
CA ASP A 13 5.65 -8.26 -7.67
C ASP A 13 4.42 -7.35 -7.85
N ALA A 14 3.23 -7.94 -8.04
CA ALA A 14 2.00 -7.17 -8.18
C ALA A 14 1.69 -6.37 -6.91
N ALA A 15 1.81 -7.01 -5.74
CA ALA A 15 1.64 -6.35 -4.44
C ALA A 15 2.63 -5.20 -4.26
N PHE A 16 3.88 -5.36 -4.71
CA PHE A 16 4.87 -4.30 -4.65
C PHE A 16 4.53 -3.14 -5.59
N GLN A 17 4.09 -3.42 -6.83
CA GLN A 17 3.67 -2.40 -7.78
C GLN A 17 2.48 -1.59 -7.29
N VAL A 18 1.55 -2.21 -6.55
CA VAL A 18 0.45 -1.49 -5.90
C VAL A 18 0.96 -0.47 -4.88
N LEU A 19 1.92 -0.86 -4.03
CA LEU A 19 2.55 0.08 -3.09
C LEU A 19 3.27 1.23 -3.81
N VAL A 20 3.98 0.93 -4.90
CA VAL A 20 4.69 1.93 -5.71
C VAL A 20 3.72 2.93 -6.31
N ARG A 21 2.57 2.47 -6.83
CA ARG A 21 1.53 3.35 -7.36
C ARG A 21 0.98 4.29 -6.29
N HIS A 22 0.65 3.78 -5.11
CA HIS A 22 0.18 4.60 -3.99
C HIS A 22 1.22 5.63 -3.55
N SER A 23 2.48 5.20 -3.46
CA SER A 23 3.61 6.08 -3.13
C SER A 23 3.72 7.25 -4.11
N GLN A 24 3.59 6.98 -5.42
CA GLN A 24 3.66 8.01 -6.45
C GLN A 24 2.41 8.90 -6.49
N HIS A 25 1.22 8.31 -6.36
CA HIS A 25 -0.05 9.04 -6.43
C HIS A 25 -0.16 10.07 -5.30
N HIS A 26 0.18 9.66 -4.08
CA HIS A 26 0.10 10.53 -2.91
C HIS A 26 1.41 11.25 -2.59
N ASN A 27 2.45 11.06 -3.42
CA ASN A 27 3.80 11.62 -3.20
C ASN A 27 4.35 11.35 -1.78
N VAL A 28 4.06 10.16 -1.24
CA VAL A 28 4.51 9.69 0.07
C VAL A 28 5.59 8.63 -0.11
N LYS A 29 6.47 8.47 0.88
CA LYS A 29 7.54 7.49 0.77
C LYS A 29 6.95 6.08 0.80
N LEU A 30 7.42 5.20 -0.07
CA LEU A 30 6.98 3.80 -0.16
C LEU A 30 6.97 3.07 1.18
N ARG A 31 7.96 3.32 2.04
CA ARG A 31 8.06 2.75 3.39
C ARG A 31 6.91 3.20 4.31
N ASP A 32 6.40 4.41 4.13
CA ASP A 32 5.31 4.95 4.93
C ASP A 32 3.99 4.33 4.48
N VAL A 33 3.79 4.13 3.17
CA VAL A 33 2.67 3.34 2.63
C VAL A 33 2.69 1.92 3.17
N ALA A 34 3.85 1.26 3.12
CA ALA A 34 3.99 -0.11 3.60
C ALA A 34 3.75 -0.22 5.11
N ARG A 35 4.18 0.79 5.89
CA ARG A 35 3.90 0.87 7.32
C ARG A 35 2.40 1.00 7.59
N ARG A 36 1.71 1.93 6.93
CA ARG A 36 0.25 2.08 7.08
C ARG A 36 -0.51 0.81 6.68
N LEU A 37 -0.10 0.17 5.59
CA LEU A 37 -0.65 -1.13 5.19
C LEU A 37 -0.54 -2.20 6.29
N VAL A 38 0.56 -2.22 7.04
CA VAL A 38 0.75 -3.18 8.14
C VAL A 38 -0.04 -2.76 9.38
N GLU A 39 -0.12 -1.46 9.68
CA GLU A 39 -0.82 -0.90 10.83
C GLU A 39 -2.34 -1.01 10.69
N GLU A 40 -2.89 -0.71 9.51
CA GLU A 40 -4.33 -0.70 9.21
C GLU A 40 -4.82 -2.05 8.66
N GLY A 41 -3.89 -2.90 8.19
CA GLY A 41 -4.21 -4.18 7.56
C GLY A 41 -4.82 -4.06 6.17
N ASP A 42 -4.90 -2.84 5.62
CA ASP A 42 -5.38 -2.56 4.26
C ASP A 42 -4.66 -1.35 3.64
N LEU A 43 -4.85 -1.14 2.33
CA LEU A 43 -4.37 0.06 1.67
C LEU A 43 -5.20 1.26 2.13
N PRO A 44 -4.54 2.36 2.52
CA PRO A 44 -5.21 3.61 2.84
C PRO A 44 -5.97 4.14 1.61
N ASP A 45 -7.27 4.37 1.76
CA ASP A 45 -8.14 4.98 0.75
C ASP A 45 -7.69 6.41 0.40
N GLU A 46 -8.07 6.92 -0.77
CA GLU A 46 -7.64 8.23 -1.30
C GLU A 46 -7.73 9.37 -0.27
N GLY A 47 -8.86 9.44 0.46
CA GLY A 47 -9.12 10.49 1.46
C GLY A 47 -8.36 10.34 2.80
N SER A 48 -7.64 9.24 3.01
CA SER A 48 -6.84 9.03 4.24
C SER A 48 -5.47 9.72 4.20
N TRP A 49 -5.09 10.28 3.05
CA TRP A 49 -3.85 11.04 2.85
C TRP A 49 -4.08 12.56 2.82
N GLU A 50 -5.34 13.01 2.75
CA GLU A 50 -5.72 14.43 2.61
C GLU A 50 -5.92 15.15 3.96
N ALA A 51 -5.53 14.55 5.09
CA ALA A 51 -5.70 15.10 6.44
C ALA A 51 -4.59 16.08 6.85
#